data_AF-A0A535HQ75-F1
#
_entry.id   AF-A0A535HQ75-F1
#
_cell.length_a   1.000
_cell.length_b   1.000
_cell.length_c   1.000
_cell.angle_alpha   90.00
_cell.angle_beta   90.00
_cell.angle_gamma   90.00
#
_symmetry.space_group_name_H-M   'P 1'
#
loop_
_entity.id
_entity.type
_entity.pdbx_description
1 polymer ?
#
loop_
_entity_poly.entity_id
_entity_poly.type
_entity_poly.pdbx_seq_one_letter_code
_entity_poly.pdbx_strand_id
1 'polypeptide(L)'
;MPPGTATPTFGEMPQPYIADGRQAITAYESSACRGCLYQLICPLLIDQADAATQGPCPHARPRQEQVSYPSANTAAFEDPPGVAGDGAPSGGAYPANGLISHHPPSSSPGAETGLEETCTLPADDHELCAAVLYDFAQRYA
;
A
#
# COMPACT_ATOMS: atom_id res chain seq x y z
N MET A 1 18.58 -23.39 -13.01
CA MET A 1 18.32 -22.40 -14.07
C MET A 1 17.15 -22.89 -14.90
N PRO A 2 16.09 -22.10 -15.12
CA PRO A 2 15.04 -22.48 -16.06
C PRO A 2 15.52 -22.26 -17.51
N PRO A 3 15.04 -23.05 -18.49
CA PRO A 3 15.45 -22.93 -19.89
C PRO A 3 14.70 -21.76 -20.57
N GLY A 4 15.43 -20.82 -21.20
CA GLY A 4 14.79 -19.79 -22.03
C GLY A 4 15.56 -18.49 -22.28
N THR A 5 16.66 -18.18 -21.58
CA THR A 5 17.38 -16.93 -21.81
C THR A 5 18.34 -17.05 -23.00
N ALA A 6 18.12 -16.23 -24.03
CA ALA A 6 19.04 -16.06 -25.15
C ALA A 6 20.44 -15.66 -24.64
N THR A 7 21.47 -16.20 -25.28
CA THR A 7 22.88 -15.92 -24.98
C THR A 7 23.17 -14.43 -25.23
N PRO A 8 23.63 -13.66 -24.25
CA PRO A 8 23.98 -12.26 -24.48
C PRO A 8 25.20 -12.16 -25.40
N THR A 9 25.11 -11.29 -26.41
CA THR A 9 26.20 -10.90 -27.30
C THR A 9 27.27 -10.13 -26.52
N PHE A 10 28.54 -10.44 -26.79
CA PHE A 10 29.71 -9.77 -26.20
C PHE A 10 29.68 -8.27 -26.52
N GLY A 11 29.22 -7.43 -25.58
CA GLY A 11 29.17 -5.98 -25.74
C GLY A 11 28.17 -5.25 -24.83
N GLU A 12 27.12 -5.94 -24.37
CA GLU A 12 26.13 -5.37 -23.45
C GLU A 12 26.36 -5.95 -22.06
N MET A 13 27.16 -5.26 -21.24
CA MET A 13 27.15 -5.55 -19.82
C MET A 13 25.75 -5.23 -19.30
N PRO A 14 24.99 -6.21 -18.77
CA PRO A 14 23.73 -5.89 -18.12
C PRO A 14 24.05 -4.87 -17.03
N GLN A 15 23.38 -3.72 -17.11
CA GLN A 15 23.44 -2.73 -16.03
C GLN A 15 23.23 -3.50 -14.72
N PRO A 16 24.10 -3.33 -13.70
CA PRO A 16 23.88 -3.98 -12.43
C PRO A 16 22.47 -3.59 -11.98
N TYR A 17 21.64 -4.60 -11.67
CA TYR A 17 20.36 -4.37 -11.03
C TYR A 17 20.66 -3.60 -9.73
N ILE A 18 20.45 -2.29 -9.75
CA ILE A 18 20.45 -1.48 -8.56
C ILE A 18 19.04 -1.62 -8.01
N ALA A 19 18.91 -2.46 -6.98
CA ALA A 19 17.66 -2.57 -6.26
C ALA A 19 17.25 -1.17 -5.80
N ASP A 20 16.14 -0.66 -6.32
CA ASP A 20 15.48 0.45 -5.65
C ASP A 20 15.12 -0.07 -4.25
N GLY A 21 15.60 0.59 -3.19
CA GLY A 21 15.24 0.21 -1.81
C GLY A 21 13.74 0.34 -1.54
N ARG A 22 12.99 0.88 -2.50
CA ARG A 22 11.53 1.00 -2.53
C ARG A 22 10.85 -0.07 -3.40
N GLN A 23 11.60 -1.03 -3.96
CA GLN A 23 11.01 -2.22 -4.55
C GLN A 23 10.69 -3.24 -3.44
N ALA A 24 9.43 -3.26 -2.99
CA ALA A 24 9.02 -4.15 -1.90
C ALA A 24 7.53 -4.43 -1.92
N ILE A 25 7.19 -5.53 -1.26
CA ILE A 25 5.86 -5.80 -0.75
C ILE A 25 5.94 -5.64 0.76
N THR A 26 5.06 -4.84 1.33
CA THR A 26 5.01 -4.59 2.78
C THR A 26 3.59 -4.79 3.27
N ALA A 27 3.49 -5.26 4.51
CA ALA A 27 2.24 -5.29 5.24
C ALA A 27 2.48 -4.63 6.60
N TYR A 28 1.52 -3.84 7.03
CA TYR A 28 1.53 -3.15 8.30
C TYR A 28 0.21 -3.38 9.02
N GLU A 29 0.31 -3.73 10.30
CA GLU A 29 -0.84 -3.85 11.19
C GLU A 29 -0.65 -2.88 12.35
N SER A 30 -1.72 -2.14 12.65
CA SER A 30 -1.82 -1.36 13.87
C SER A 30 -3.07 -1.78 14.63
N SER A 31 -2.85 -2.43 15.78
CA SER A 31 -3.88 -2.82 16.74
C SER A 31 -3.55 -2.26 18.13
N ALA A 32 -4.58 -2.10 18.96
CA ALA A 32 -4.50 -1.61 20.35
C ALA A 32 -3.93 -0.17 20.58
N CYS A 33 -3.24 0.43 19.60
CA CYS A 33 -2.83 1.83 19.61
C CYS A 33 -3.82 2.68 18.81
N ARG A 34 -4.80 3.30 19.49
CA ARG A 34 -5.82 4.15 18.85
C ARG A 34 -5.21 5.24 17.96
N GLY A 35 -4.16 5.91 18.44
CA GLY A 35 -3.47 6.97 17.70
C GLY A 35 -2.74 6.45 16.46
N CYS A 36 -2.09 5.30 16.55
CA CYS A 36 -1.38 4.69 15.43
C CYS A 36 -2.35 4.17 14.37
N LEU A 37 -3.45 3.53 14.81
CA LEU A 37 -4.54 3.11 13.93
C LEU A 37 -5.14 4.32 13.21
N TYR A 38 -5.42 5.40 13.95
CA TYR A 38 -5.91 6.63 13.35
C TYR A 38 -4.94 7.18 12.31
N GLN A 39 -3.65 7.25 12.62
CA GLN A 39 -2.64 7.72 11.67
C GLN A 39 -2.61 6.90 10.38
N LEU A 40 -2.82 5.58 10.48
CA LEU A 40 -2.86 4.67 9.34
C LEU A 40 -4.10 4.90 8.46
N ILE A 41 -5.29 4.92 9.06
CA ILE A 41 -6.55 4.92 8.30
C ILE A 41 -7.06 6.32 7.95
N CYS A 42 -6.59 7.37 8.63
CA CYS A 42 -7.15 8.72 8.50
C CYS A 42 -7.11 9.27 7.08
N PRO A 43 -5.99 9.22 6.34
CA PRO A 43 -5.89 9.86 5.03
C PRO A 43 -6.92 9.37 4.01
N LEU A 44 -7.33 8.09 4.14
CA LEU A 44 -8.18 7.42 3.17
C LEU A 44 -9.60 7.13 3.67
N LEU A 45 -9.76 6.66 4.91
CA LEU A 45 -11.01 6.06 5.41
C LEU A 45 -11.78 6.93 6.40
N ILE A 46 -11.15 7.93 7.02
CA ILE A 46 -11.81 8.81 7.98
C ILE A 46 -12.35 10.03 7.23
N ASP A 47 -13.64 10.28 7.39
CA ASP A 47 -14.28 11.45 6.81
C ASP A 47 -14.05 12.72 7.66
N GLN A 48 -14.53 13.85 7.15
CA GLN A 48 -14.39 15.14 7.84
C GLN A 48 -15.16 15.20 9.18
N ALA A 49 -16.20 14.38 9.36
CA ALA A 49 -16.99 14.36 10.60
C ALA A 49 -16.23 13.63 11.72
N ASP A 50 -15.53 12.54 11.40
CA ASP A 50 -14.65 11.87 12.36
C ASP A 50 -13.40 12.71 12.69
N ALA A 51 -12.86 13.45 11.70
CA ALA A 51 -11.75 14.39 11.90
C ALA A 51 -12.11 15.54 12.86
N ALA A 52 -13.38 15.96 12.94
CA ALA A 52 -13.82 16.96 13.92
C ALA A 52 -13.69 16.49 15.37
N THR A 53 -13.70 15.16 15.57
CA THR A 53 -13.62 14.53 16.89
C THR A 53 -12.19 14.14 17.25
N GLN A 54 -11.38 13.75 16.26
CA GLN A 54 -10.02 13.20 16.45
C GLN A 54 -8.89 14.17 16.06
N GLY A 55 -9.20 15.29 15.41
CA GLY A 55 -8.24 16.25 14.87
C GLY A 55 -7.87 15.97 13.40
N PRO A 56 -7.15 16.87 12.73
CA PRO A 56 -6.78 16.68 11.31
C PRO A 56 -5.87 15.46 11.12
N CYS A 57 -5.96 14.80 9.96
CA CYS A 57 -5.04 13.73 9.60
C CYS A 57 -3.58 14.23 9.62
N PRO A 58 -2.63 13.36 10.00
CA PRO A 58 -1.20 13.72 10.10
C PRO A 58 -0.62 14.23 8.77
N HIS A 59 -1.14 13.74 7.65
CA HIS A 59 -0.82 14.19 6.31
C HIS A 59 -2.08 14.21 5.45
N ALA A 60 -2.02 15.04 4.40
CA ALA A 60 -3.05 15.08 3.39
C ALA A 60 -2.63 14.22 2.22
N ARG A 61 -3.59 13.44 1.70
CA ARG A 61 -3.43 12.64 0.49
C ARG A 61 -2.91 13.47 -0.69
N PRO A 62 -1.86 13.03 -1.41
CA PRO A 62 -1.43 13.69 -2.64
C PRO A 62 -2.55 13.70 -3.68
N ARG A 63 -2.68 14.80 -4.44
CA ARG A 63 -3.71 14.91 -5.49
C ARG A 63 -3.56 13.87 -6.61
N GLN A 64 -2.35 13.35 -6.77
CA GLN A 64 -1.99 12.40 -7.82
C GLN A 64 -2.19 10.95 -7.38
N GLU A 65 -2.41 10.70 -6.09
CA GLU A 65 -2.78 9.37 -5.62
C GLU A 65 -4.24 9.09 -6.01
N GLN A 66 -4.43 7.96 -6.68
CA GLN A 66 -5.75 7.48 -7.06
C GLN A 66 -6.28 6.60 -5.94
N VAL A 67 -7.54 6.81 -5.54
CA VAL A 67 -8.17 6.03 -4.47
C VAL A 67 -9.54 5.56 -4.94
N SER A 68 -9.85 4.31 -4.60
CA SER A 68 -11.17 3.72 -4.76
C SER A 68 -11.58 3.05 -3.44
N TYR A 69 -12.88 2.85 -3.26
CA TYR A 69 -13.44 2.32 -2.01
C TYR A 69 -14.20 1.04 -2.29
N PRO A 70 -13.53 -0.14 -2.25
CA PRO A 70 -14.20 -1.43 -2.42
C PRO A 70 -15.30 -1.68 -1.38
N SER A 71 -15.15 -1.14 -0.17
CA SER A 71 -16.15 -1.21 0.90
C SER A 71 -16.11 0.06 1.77
N ALA A 72 -17.02 0.20 2.73
CA ALA A 72 -17.02 1.34 3.66
C ALA A 72 -15.81 1.35 4.62
N ASN A 73 -15.11 0.21 4.72
CA ASN A 73 -14.02 -0.02 5.66
C ASN A 73 -12.69 -0.25 4.96
N THR A 74 -12.67 -0.22 3.63
CA THR A 74 -11.51 -0.55 2.82
C THR A 74 -11.33 0.46 1.71
N ALA A 75 -10.11 0.96 1.57
CA ALA A 75 -9.68 1.83 0.50
C ALA A 75 -8.56 1.14 -0.27
N ALA A 76 -8.66 1.12 -1.59
CA ALA A 76 -7.57 0.75 -2.47
C ALA A 76 -6.94 2.03 -3.02
N PHE A 77 -5.62 2.09 -3.07
CA PHE A 77 -4.89 3.25 -3.56
C PHE A 77 -3.81 2.87 -4.60
N GLU A 78 -3.48 3.82 -5.45
CA GLU A 78 -2.39 3.74 -6.42
C GLU A 78 -1.64 5.08 -6.44
N ASP A 79 -0.36 5.00 -6.08
CA ASP A 79 0.62 6.08 -6.21
C ASP A 79 1.39 5.94 -7.53
N PRO A 80 1.35 6.95 -8.41
CA PRO A 80 2.20 6.97 -9.59
C PRO A 80 3.70 7.01 -9.24
N PRO A 81 4.59 6.62 -10.19
CA PRO A 81 6.03 6.80 -10.03
C PRO A 81 6.41 8.23 -9.62
N GLY A 82 7.28 8.35 -8.61
CA GLY A 82 7.75 9.62 -8.06
C GLY A 82 6.76 10.35 -7.14
N VAL A 83 5.55 9.83 -6.92
CA VAL A 83 4.58 10.36 -5.95
C VAL A 83 4.65 9.54 -4.68
N ALA A 84 4.98 10.18 -3.56
CA ALA A 84 4.91 9.56 -2.24
C ALA A 84 3.52 9.83 -1.64
N GLY A 85 2.67 8.82 -1.63
CA GLY A 85 1.35 8.86 -0.99
C GLY A 85 1.29 8.01 0.25
N ASP A 86 0.14 7.38 0.45
CA ASP A 86 -0.22 6.70 1.69
C ASP A 86 0.46 5.33 1.83
N GLY A 87 0.84 4.69 0.72
CA GLY A 87 1.56 3.41 0.77
C GLY A 87 3.04 3.53 1.11
N ALA A 88 3.56 2.54 1.83
CA ALA A 88 4.99 2.44 2.12
C ALA A 88 5.58 1.11 1.59
N PRO A 89 6.50 1.10 0.60
CA PRO A 89 7.20 2.25 0.04
C PRO A 89 6.53 2.86 -1.20
N SER A 90 6.33 4.17 -1.22
CA SER A 90 5.88 4.93 -2.41
C SER A 90 6.90 6.00 -2.84
N GLY A 91 6.65 6.67 -3.97
CA GLY A 91 7.49 7.75 -4.49
C GLY A 91 8.82 7.33 -5.11
N GLY A 92 8.98 6.03 -5.39
CA GLY A 92 10.12 5.47 -6.12
C GLY A 92 9.94 5.50 -7.64
N ALA A 93 10.76 4.73 -8.36
CA ALA A 93 10.68 4.63 -9.82
C ALA A 93 9.45 3.85 -10.33
N TYR A 94 8.80 3.10 -9.45
CA TYR A 94 7.67 2.22 -9.76
C TYR A 94 6.40 2.70 -9.09
N PRO A 95 5.22 2.39 -9.66
CA PRO A 95 3.95 2.68 -8.99
C PRO A 95 3.83 1.84 -7.72
N ALA A 96 3.21 2.42 -6.68
CA ALA A 96 2.85 1.69 -5.47
C ALA A 96 1.34 1.46 -5.46
N ASN A 97 0.91 0.21 -5.33
CA ASN A 97 -0.50 -0.16 -5.24
C ASN A 97 -0.76 -0.76 -3.88
N GLY A 98 -1.88 -0.45 -3.25
CA GLY A 98 -2.15 -0.99 -1.93
C GLY A 98 -3.60 -0.92 -1.50
N LEU A 99 -3.83 -1.49 -0.33
CA LEU A 99 -5.11 -1.55 0.34
C LEU A 99 -4.93 -1.14 1.80
N ILE A 100 -5.82 -0.29 2.30
CA ILE A 100 -5.99 -0.02 3.72
C ILE A 100 -7.36 -0.56 4.14
N SER A 101 -7.41 -1.34 5.22
CA SER A 101 -8.65 -1.88 5.79
C SER A 101 -8.76 -1.55 7.28
N HIS A 102 -9.97 -1.19 7.71
CA HIS A 102 -10.29 -0.90 9.11
C HIS A 102 -11.33 -1.88 9.65
N HIS A 103 -10.94 -2.65 10.66
CA HIS A 103 -11.84 -3.56 11.36
C HIS A 103 -12.33 -2.95 12.68
N PRO A 104 -13.60 -2.51 12.75
CA PRO A 104 -14.18 -1.98 13.98
C PRO A 104 -14.36 -3.10 15.03
N PRO A 105 -14.48 -2.76 16.32
CA PRO A 105 -14.53 -3.77 17.36
C PRO A 105 -15.87 -4.51 17.31
N SER A 106 -15.83 -5.84 17.26
CA SER A 106 -17.05 -6.66 17.21
C SER A 106 -17.77 -6.82 18.55
N SER A 107 -17.07 -6.60 19.68
CA SER A 107 -17.64 -6.82 21.03
C SER A 107 -16.85 -6.20 22.20
N SER A 108 -15.61 -5.73 22.00
CA SER A 108 -14.76 -5.18 23.05
C SER A 108 -14.18 -3.82 22.62
N PRO A 109 -14.40 -2.73 23.39
CA PRO A 109 -13.74 -1.45 23.14
C PRO A 109 -12.22 -1.62 23.09
N GLY A 110 -11.57 -1.15 22.03
CA GLY A 110 -10.12 -1.24 21.86
C GLY A 110 -9.61 -2.45 21.05
N ALA A 111 -10.51 -3.32 20.55
CA ALA A 111 -10.19 -4.39 19.61
C ALA A 111 -10.25 -3.94 18.13
N GLU A 112 -10.05 -2.65 17.87
CA GLU A 112 -9.95 -2.12 16.52
C GLU A 112 -8.59 -2.42 15.92
N THR A 113 -8.59 -2.81 14.65
CA THR A 113 -7.37 -3.11 13.90
C THR A 113 -7.41 -2.35 12.57
N GLY A 114 -6.31 -1.65 12.27
CA GLY A 114 -6.03 -1.11 10.95
C GLY A 114 -4.95 -1.97 10.27
N LEU A 115 -5.16 -2.27 9.00
CA LEU A 115 -4.25 -3.05 8.17
C LEU A 115 -3.93 -2.26 6.91
N GLU A 116 -2.68 -2.32 6.47
CA GLU A 116 -2.23 -1.83 5.17
C GLU A 116 -1.37 -2.90 4.51
N GLU A 117 -1.56 -3.08 3.21
CA GLU A 117 -0.60 -3.79 2.36
C GLU A 117 -0.26 -2.91 1.15
N THR A 118 1.04 -2.76 0.88
CA THR A 118 1.56 -1.99 -0.25
C THR A 118 2.48 -2.87 -1.09
N CYS A 119 2.30 -2.84 -2.40
CA CYS A 119 3.16 -3.47 -3.38
C CYS A 119 3.73 -2.44 -4.36
N THR A 120 5.05 -2.36 -4.39
CA THR A 120 5.80 -1.44 -5.24
C THR A 120 6.84 -2.26 -5.98
N LEU A 121 6.48 -2.75 -7.17
CA LEU A 121 7.34 -3.60 -7.99
C LEU A 121 7.39 -3.08 -9.44
N PRO A 122 8.43 -3.43 -10.20
CA PRO A 122 8.50 -3.15 -11.63
C PRO A 122 7.32 -3.74 -12.40
N ALA A 123 7.10 -3.22 -13.61
CA ALA A 123 6.03 -3.66 -14.50
C ALA A 123 6.01 -5.18 -14.75
N ASP A 124 7.19 -5.79 -14.83
CA ASP A 124 7.35 -7.23 -15.09
C ASP A 124 6.80 -8.10 -13.94
N ASP A 125 6.69 -7.54 -12.73
CA ASP A 125 6.21 -8.22 -11.52
C ASP A 125 4.79 -7.75 -11.10
N HIS A 126 4.10 -6.98 -11.94
CA HIS A 126 2.76 -6.48 -11.62
C HIS A 126 1.74 -7.59 -11.31
N GLU A 127 1.85 -8.75 -11.95
CA GLU A 127 0.98 -9.90 -11.64
C GLU A 127 1.17 -10.40 -10.21
N LEU A 128 2.39 -10.32 -9.66
CA LEU A 128 2.67 -10.65 -8.27
C LEU A 128 1.99 -9.65 -7.34
N CYS A 129 2.08 -8.35 -7.63
CA CYS A 129 1.36 -7.32 -6.86
C CYS A 129 -0.14 -7.57 -6.87
N ALA A 130 -0.72 -7.87 -8.03
CA ALA A 130 -2.15 -8.15 -8.14
C ALA A 130 -2.57 -9.37 -7.32
N ALA A 131 -1.77 -10.45 -7.35
CA ALA A 131 -2.05 -11.66 -6.59
C ALA A 131 -1.98 -11.44 -5.06
N VAL A 132 -0.98 -10.68 -4.59
CA VAL A 132 -0.78 -10.40 -3.18
C VAL A 132 -1.91 -9.52 -2.63
N LEU A 133 -2.19 -8.40 -3.29
CA LEU A 133 -3.28 -7.50 -2.87
C LEU A 133 -4.65 -8.19 -2.96
N TYR A 134 -4.84 -9.09 -3.92
CA TYR A 134 -6.06 -9.90 -3.99
C TYR A 134 -6.20 -10.85 -2.80
N ASP A 135 -5.14 -11.57 -2.40
CA ASP A 135 -5.15 -12.43 -1.22
C ASP A 135 -5.43 -11.64 0.06
N PHE A 136 -4.83 -10.46 0.21
CA PHE A 136 -5.12 -9.57 1.34
C PHE A 136 -6.58 -9.12 1.35
N ALA A 137 -7.12 -8.69 0.22
CA ALA A 137 -8.52 -8.30 0.11
C ALA A 137 -9.47 -9.45 0.49
N GLN A 138 -9.19 -10.69 0.06
CA GLN A 138 -10.03 -11.85 0.43
C GLN A 138 -10.03 -12.15 1.93
N ARG A 139 -8.99 -11.74 2.66
CA ARG A 139 -8.83 -12.01 4.10
C ARG A 139 -9.34 -10.88 4.97
N TYR A 140 -9.23 -9.64 4.50
CA TYR A 140 -9.34 -8.45 5.35
C TYR A 140 -10.21 -7.32 4.79
N ALA A 141 -10.72 -7.40 3.55
CA ALA A 141 -11.55 -6.34 2.95
C ALA A 141 -13.06 -6.55 3.08
#